data_AF-A0AAW5WE03-F1
#
_entry.id   AF-A0AAW5WE03-F1
#
_cell.length_a   1.000
_cell.length_b   1.000
_cell.length_c   1.000
_cell.angle_alpha   90.00
_cell.angle_beta   90.00
_cell.angle_gamma   90.00
#
_symmetry.space_group_name_H-M   'P 1'
#
loop_
_entity.id
_entity.type
_entity.pdbx_description
1 polymer ?
#
loop_
_entity_poly.entity_id
_entity_poly.type
_entity_poly.pdbx_seq_one_letter_code
_entity_poly.pdbx_strand_id
1 'polypeptide(L)'
;MIESRPEFDKIISFDEFNKYYWYRDELSQICKSLGLEYRATKQELNDVIEQYFKGNLIKKSSTKINKKQVEAFTLDTPLLVCGFSFNSHFREYFSTLTEVSPFKFTADMATAWRKVKSENDLSFTIQDMLKVYYGNSDYAKYDHSVCQWNQFLKDFCSDENSGNYSNKLKVASILWKEVRNSKNEKIYSKNLLTKYADKIKDYCK
;
A
#
# COMPACT_ATOMS: atom_id res chain seq x y z
N MET A 1 27.81 -14.36 -0.41
CA MET A 1 27.03 -14.67 -1.63
C MET A 1 25.62 -14.16 -1.39
N ILE A 2 25.16 -13.19 -2.18
CA ILE A 2 23.77 -12.73 -2.12
C ILE A 2 22.98 -13.81 -2.86
N GLU A 3 22.25 -14.65 -2.13
CA GLU A 3 21.31 -15.58 -2.77
C GLU A 3 20.30 -14.73 -3.54
N SER A 4 20.37 -14.81 -4.87
CA SER A 4 19.39 -14.17 -5.75
C SER A 4 18.02 -14.77 -5.47
N ARG A 5 17.02 -13.91 -5.25
CA ARG A 5 15.61 -14.30 -5.14
C ARG A 5 15.25 -15.25 -6.29
N PRO A 6 14.64 -16.41 -6.04
CA PRO A 6 14.26 -17.35 -7.09
C PRO A 6 13.16 -16.77 -7.98
N GLU A 7 13.09 -17.26 -9.21
CA GLU A 7 11.95 -17.02 -10.11
C GLU A 7 10.67 -17.58 -9.50
N PHE A 8 9.54 -16.92 -9.74
CA PHE A 8 8.25 -17.32 -9.16
C PHE A 8 7.89 -18.77 -9.46
N ASP A 9 8.13 -19.24 -10.68
CA ASP A 9 7.79 -20.60 -11.14
C ASP A 9 8.56 -21.70 -10.39
N LYS A 10 9.64 -21.34 -9.67
CA LYS A 10 10.44 -22.26 -8.85
C LYS A 10 9.96 -22.34 -7.40
N ILE A 11 9.01 -21.50 -7.01
CA ILE A 11 8.49 -21.42 -5.64
C ILE A 11 7.31 -22.37 -5.50
N ILE A 12 7.40 -23.32 -4.57
CA ILE A 12 6.39 -24.39 -4.41
C ILE A 12 5.40 -24.13 -3.28
N SER A 13 5.65 -23.14 -2.43
CA SER A 13 4.80 -22.83 -1.27
C SER A 13 4.71 -21.32 -1.01
N PHE A 14 3.60 -20.90 -0.41
CA PHE A 14 3.44 -19.51 0.02
C PHE A 14 4.44 -19.12 1.12
N ASP A 15 4.80 -20.04 2.01
CA ASP A 15 5.80 -19.79 3.05
C ASP A 15 7.18 -19.47 2.45
N GLU A 16 7.56 -20.13 1.37
CA GLU A 16 8.78 -19.80 0.63
C GLU A 16 8.63 -18.47 -0.11
N PHE A 17 7.48 -18.25 -0.76
CA PHE A 17 7.17 -16.98 -1.43
C PHE A 17 7.33 -15.78 -0.50
N ASN A 18 6.78 -15.88 0.71
CA ASN A 18 6.73 -14.82 1.72
C ASN A 18 8.10 -14.49 2.34
N LYS A 19 9.11 -15.35 2.16
CA LYS A 19 10.49 -15.04 2.58
C LYS A 19 11.09 -13.90 1.78
N TYR A 20 10.59 -13.64 0.58
CA TYR A 20 11.14 -12.65 -0.34
C TYR A 20 10.26 -11.40 -0.39
N TYR A 21 10.92 -10.24 -0.55
CA TYR A 21 10.20 -9.00 -0.80
C TYR A 21 9.79 -8.92 -2.28
N TRP A 22 8.51 -8.65 -2.53
CA TRP A 22 7.96 -8.45 -3.86
C TRP A 22 7.40 -7.04 -3.99
N TYR A 23 7.66 -6.38 -5.12
CA TYR A 23 7.01 -5.11 -5.47
C TYR A 23 5.61 -5.36 -6.01
N ARG A 24 4.72 -4.38 -5.83
CA ARG A 24 3.34 -4.44 -6.29
C ARG A 24 3.23 -4.76 -7.80
N ASP A 25 4.13 -4.23 -8.62
CA ASP A 25 4.13 -4.50 -10.06
C ASP A 25 4.59 -5.93 -10.37
N GLU A 26 5.54 -6.48 -9.60
CA GLU A 26 5.95 -7.88 -9.73
C GLU A 26 4.79 -8.82 -9.37
N LEU A 27 4.10 -8.55 -8.25
CA LEU A 27 2.89 -9.28 -7.85
C LEU A 27 1.81 -9.21 -8.93
N SER A 28 1.61 -8.03 -9.52
CA SER A 28 0.64 -7.83 -10.60
C SER A 28 1.01 -8.65 -11.85
N GLN A 29 2.28 -8.71 -12.23
CA GLN A 29 2.70 -9.54 -13.37
C GLN A 29 2.52 -11.03 -13.10
N ILE A 30 2.84 -11.49 -11.89
CA ILE A 30 2.62 -12.87 -11.46
C ILE A 30 1.13 -13.21 -11.53
N CYS A 31 0.27 -12.38 -10.94
CA CYS A 31 -1.18 -12.62 -10.98
C CYS A 31 -1.70 -12.62 -12.42
N LYS A 32 -1.16 -11.74 -13.28
CA LYS A 32 -1.54 -11.66 -14.69
C LYS A 32 -1.12 -12.90 -15.48
N SER A 33 0.08 -13.45 -15.27
CA SER A 33 0.52 -14.69 -15.93
C SER A 33 -0.30 -15.90 -15.50
N LEU A 34 -0.79 -15.91 -14.27
CA LEU A 34 -1.68 -16.93 -13.71
C LEU A 34 -3.17 -16.74 -14.10
N GLY A 35 -3.53 -15.66 -14.79
CA GLY A 35 -4.92 -15.35 -15.14
C GLY A 35 -5.81 -14.93 -13.97
N LEU A 36 -5.20 -14.45 -12.88
CA LEU A 36 -5.86 -14.00 -11.64
C LEU A 36 -6.16 -12.50 -11.66
N GLU A 37 -6.84 -11.99 -10.62
CA GLU A 37 -7.00 -10.55 -10.39
C GLU A 37 -5.62 -9.88 -10.20
N TYR A 38 -5.31 -8.91 -11.04
CA TYR A 38 -3.99 -8.26 -11.08
C TYR A 38 -4.09 -6.74 -10.92
N ARG A 39 -5.30 -6.17 -10.84
CA ARG A 39 -5.55 -4.72 -10.75
C ARG A 39 -5.85 -4.28 -9.32
N ALA A 40 -5.14 -4.87 -8.35
CA ALA A 40 -5.35 -4.61 -6.94
C ALA A 40 -4.13 -3.91 -6.29
N THR A 41 -4.25 -3.63 -5.00
CA THR A 41 -3.16 -3.15 -4.15
C THR A 41 -2.13 -4.24 -3.89
N LYS A 42 -0.96 -3.87 -3.36
CA LYS A 42 0.08 -4.83 -3.01
C LYS A 42 -0.44 -5.93 -2.06
N GLN A 43 -1.22 -5.53 -1.06
CA GLN A 43 -1.77 -6.45 -0.06
C GLN A 43 -2.78 -7.40 -0.71
N GLU A 44 -3.76 -6.88 -1.43
CA GLU A 44 -4.75 -7.71 -2.13
C GLU A 44 -4.10 -8.66 -3.15
N LEU A 45 -3.03 -8.23 -3.85
CA LEU A 45 -2.30 -9.13 -4.75
C LEU A 45 -1.53 -10.22 -4.00
N ASN A 46 -0.97 -9.92 -2.83
CA ASN A 46 -0.37 -10.94 -1.96
C ASN A 46 -1.42 -11.94 -1.51
N ASP A 47 -2.60 -11.47 -1.10
CA ASP A 47 -3.71 -12.35 -0.69
C ASP A 47 -4.18 -13.22 -1.86
N VAL A 48 -4.27 -12.66 -3.08
CA VAL A 48 -4.57 -13.44 -4.29
C VAL A 48 -3.55 -14.56 -4.53
N ILE A 49 -2.26 -14.28 -4.35
CA ILE A 49 -1.19 -15.28 -4.48
C ILE A 49 -1.26 -16.32 -3.35
N GLU A 50 -1.55 -15.91 -2.11
CA GLU A 50 -1.76 -16.84 -1.00
C GLU A 50 -2.91 -17.81 -1.29
N GLN A 51 -4.02 -17.27 -1.80
CA GLN A 51 -5.19 -18.06 -2.20
C GLN A 51 -4.85 -19.00 -3.35
N TYR A 52 -4.03 -18.56 -4.31
CA TYR A 52 -3.53 -19.42 -5.39
C TYR A 52 -2.75 -20.63 -4.86
N PHE A 53 -1.82 -20.43 -3.91
CA PHE A 53 -1.10 -21.56 -3.28
C PHE A 53 -2.01 -22.47 -2.46
N LYS A 54 -3.15 -21.97 -1.96
CA LYS A 54 -4.21 -22.76 -1.30
C LYS A 54 -5.14 -23.48 -2.29
N GLY A 55 -4.95 -23.31 -3.60
CA GLY A 55 -5.77 -23.91 -4.66
C GLY A 55 -7.00 -23.08 -5.06
N ASN A 56 -7.18 -21.88 -4.51
CA ASN A 56 -8.28 -20.98 -4.81
C ASN A 56 -7.92 -20.00 -5.94
N LEU A 57 -8.86 -19.76 -6.86
CA LEU A 57 -8.65 -18.87 -8.01
C LEU A 57 -9.50 -17.61 -7.90
N ILE A 58 -8.90 -16.51 -7.43
CA ILE A 58 -9.54 -15.19 -7.45
C ILE A 58 -9.41 -14.60 -8.86
N LYS A 59 -10.43 -14.86 -9.68
CA LYS A 59 -10.49 -14.36 -11.06
C LYS A 59 -10.75 -12.87 -11.09
N LYS A 60 -10.28 -12.25 -12.18
CA LYS A 60 -10.51 -10.85 -12.48
C LYS A 60 -12.00 -10.53 -12.50
N SER A 61 -12.42 -9.57 -11.68
CA SER A 61 -13.80 -9.06 -11.72
C SER A 61 -13.95 -8.05 -12.88
N SER A 62 -14.96 -8.25 -13.73
CA SER A 62 -15.32 -7.28 -14.78
C SER A 62 -16.46 -6.39 -14.32
N THR A 63 -16.34 -5.79 -13.14
CA THR A 63 -17.43 -4.93 -12.62
C THR A 63 -17.42 -3.61 -13.39
N LYS A 64 -18.27 -3.51 -14.42
CA LYS A 64 -18.58 -2.25 -15.09
C LYS A 64 -19.50 -1.44 -14.17
N ILE A 65 -18.94 -0.57 -13.35
CA ILE A 65 -19.73 0.43 -12.63
C ILE A 65 -20.23 1.44 -13.67
N ASN A 66 -21.55 1.49 -13.88
CA ASN A 66 -22.19 2.50 -14.71
C ASN A 66 -22.00 3.88 -14.06
N LYS A 67 -21.06 4.66 -14.57
CA LYS A 67 -20.79 6.02 -14.11
C LYS A 67 -21.85 6.95 -14.71
N LYS A 68 -22.90 7.28 -13.97
CA LYS A 68 -23.65 8.51 -14.27
C LYS A 68 -22.89 9.66 -13.60
N GLN A 69 -22.38 10.60 -14.39
CA GLN A 69 -21.86 11.85 -13.85
C GLN A 69 -23.08 12.68 -13.42
N VAL A 70 -23.17 12.96 -12.13
CA VAL A 70 -24.14 13.91 -11.59
C VAL A 70 -23.41 15.24 -11.45
N GLU A 71 -24.01 16.35 -11.89
CA GLU A 71 -23.33 17.67 -11.90
C GLU A 71 -23.33 18.36 -10.52
N ALA A 72 -24.23 17.96 -9.61
CA ALA A 72 -24.33 18.49 -8.26
C ALA A 72 -24.28 17.35 -7.22
N PHE A 73 -23.32 17.41 -6.30
CA PHE A 73 -23.17 16.46 -5.20
C PHE A 73 -23.51 17.12 -3.87
N THR A 74 -24.39 16.50 -3.09
CA THR A 74 -24.66 16.84 -1.70
C THR A 74 -23.95 15.86 -0.76
N LEU A 75 -23.86 16.19 0.53
CA LEU A 75 -23.24 15.31 1.53
C LEU A 75 -23.88 13.91 1.59
N ASP A 76 -25.19 13.81 1.34
CA ASP A 76 -25.94 12.55 1.36
C ASP A 76 -25.83 11.74 0.06
N THR A 77 -25.09 12.23 -0.94
CA THR A 77 -24.99 11.52 -2.22
C THR A 77 -24.14 10.25 -2.08
N PRO A 78 -24.65 9.06 -2.47
CA PRO A 78 -23.88 7.83 -2.41
C PRO A 78 -22.67 7.82 -3.36
N LEU A 79 -21.52 7.30 -2.89
CA LEU A 79 -20.26 7.34 -3.65
C LEU A 79 -20.32 6.55 -4.97
N LEU A 80 -21.02 5.41 -4.98
CA LEU A 80 -21.19 4.58 -6.17
C LEU A 80 -22.07 5.26 -7.23
N VAL A 81 -22.98 6.14 -6.81
CA VAL A 81 -23.92 6.84 -7.70
C VAL A 81 -23.28 8.09 -8.29
N CYS A 82 -22.49 8.82 -7.51
CA CYS A 82 -21.89 10.08 -7.95
C CYS A 82 -20.62 9.93 -8.81
N GLY A 83 -20.20 8.69 -9.09
CA GLY A 83 -18.96 8.44 -9.82
C GLY A 83 -17.71 8.85 -9.05
N PHE A 84 -17.74 8.74 -7.72
CA PHE A 84 -16.61 9.11 -6.86
C PHE A 84 -15.30 8.49 -7.32
N SER A 85 -14.25 9.31 -7.34
CA SER A 85 -12.87 8.84 -7.54
C SER A 85 -11.88 9.81 -6.91
N PHE A 86 -10.69 9.32 -6.59
CA PHE A 86 -9.60 10.12 -6.03
C PHE A 86 -8.93 11.00 -7.10
N ASN A 87 -9.69 11.91 -7.70
CA ASN A 87 -9.26 12.83 -8.76
C ASN A 87 -9.21 14.28 -8.25
N SER A 88 -8.79 15.22 -9.11
CA SER A 88 -8.71 16.65 -8.75
C SER A 88 -10.07 17.25 -8.41
N HIS A 89 -11.12 16.90 -9.16
CA HIS A 89 -12.48 17.39 -8.94
C HIS A 89 -12.98 17.09 -7.51
N PHE A 90 -12.92 15.83 -7.08
CA PHE A 90 -13.31 15.49 -5.71
C PHE A 90 -12.32 16.03 -4.67
N ARG A 91 -11.04 16.22 -5.02
CA ARG A 91 -10.07 16.85 -4.10
C ARG A 91 -10.44 18.31 -3.82
N GLU A 92 -10.82 19.07 -4.84
CA GLU A 92 -11.29 20.45 -4.71
C GLU A 92 -12.56 20.51 -3.87
N TYR A 93 -13.54 19.65 -4.17
CA TYR A 93 -14.77 19.57 -3.40
C TYR A 93 -14.54 19.26 -1.92
N PHE A 94 -13.72 18.24 -1.59
CA PHE A 94 -13.36 17.94 -0.21
C PHE A 94 -12.51 19.05 0.43
N SER A 95 -11.70 19.78 -0.34
CA SER A 95 -10.96 20.96 0.14
C SER A 95 -11.92 22.06 0.61
N THR A 96 -12.98 22.35 -0.15
CA THR A 96 -14.03 23.29 0.26
C THR A 96 -14.76 22.81 1.51
N LEU A 97 -15.12 21.53 1.59
CA LEU A 97 -15.86 20.98 2.75
C LEU A 97 -15.05 20.94 4.04
N THR A 98 -13.73 20.78 3.94
CA THR A 98 -12.84 20.65 5.10
C THR A 98 -12.07 21.92 5.43
N GLU A 99 -12.16 22.95 4.58
CA GLU A 99 -11.35 24.18 4.62
C GLU A 99 -9.83 23.93 4.60
N VAL A 100 -9.39 22.77 4.12
CA VAL A 100 -7.97 22.39 4.03
C VAL A 100 -7.49 22.43 2.58
N SER A 101 -6.47 23.24 2.30
CA SER A 101 -5.80 23.28 0.99
C SER A 101 -4.27 23.26 1.13
N PRO A 102 -3.54 22.33 0.46
CA PRO A 102 -4.07 21.30 -0.43
C PRO A 102 -4.67 20.09 0.33
N PHE A 103 -5.91 19.72 0.00
CA PHE A 103 -6.55 18.53 0.56
C PHE A 103 -5.84 17.24 0.14
N LYS A 104 -5.66 16.31 1.08
CA LYS A 104 -5.08 14.97 0.84
C LYS A 104 -6.01 13.88 1.35
N PHE A 105 -6.44 13.01 0.43
CA PHE A 105 -7.13 11.78 0.80
C PHE A 105 -6.24 10.90 1.69
N THR A 106 -6.82 10.34 2.74
CA THR A 106 -6.11 9.47 3.69
C THR A 106 -6.09 8.02 3.22
N ALA A 107 -5.22 7.21 3.83
CA ALA A 107 -5.21 5.77 3.59
C ALA A 107 -6.52 5.10 4.03
N ASP A 108 -7.15 5.60 5.10
CA ASP A 108 -8.45 5.12 5.58
C ASP A 108 -9.56 5.42 4.56
N MET A 109 -9.61 6.63 3.99
CA MET A 109 -10.55 6.95 2.91
C MET A 109 -10.36 6.04 1.69
N ALA A 110 -9.12 5.74 1.33
CA ALA A 110 -8.81 4.79 0.26
C ALA A 110 -9.31 3.37 0.58
N THR A 111 -9.19 2.94 1.84
CA THR A 111 -9.65 1.63 2.32
C THR A 111 -11.18 1.57 2.35
N ALA A 112 -11.84 2.61 2.85
CA ALA A 112 -13.29 2.75 2.83
C ALA A 112 -13.82 2.66 1.39
N TRP A 113 -13.24 3.41 0.45
CA TRP A 113 -13.70 3.35 -0.94
C TRP A 113 -13.51 1.97 -1.59
N ARG A 114 -12.46 1.21 -1.21
CA ARG A 114 -12.32 -0.17 -1.67
C ARG A 114 -13.42 -1.06 -1.13
N LYS A 115 -13.70 -0.97 0.17
CA LYS A 115 -14.78 -1.71 0.83
C LYS A 115 -16.15 -1.42 0.20
N VAL A 116 -16.47 -0.14 -0.03
CA VAL A 116 -17.70 0.28 -0.71
C VAL A 116 -17.86 -0.42 -2.07
N LYS A 117 -16.78 -0.50 -2.86
CA LYS A 117 -16.83 -1.16 -4.18
C LYS A 117 -16.90 -2.68 -4.08
N SER A 118 -16.19 -3.30 -3.14
CA SER A 118 -16.20 -4.77 -2.99
C SER A 118 -17.53 -5.28 -2.46
N GLU A 119 -18.14 -4.55 -1.53
CA GLU A 119 -19.42 -4.90 -0.90
C GLU A 119 -20.62 -4.34 -1.69
N ASN A 120 -20.37 -3.55 -2.74
CA ASN A 120 -21.39 -2.82 -3.49
C ASN A 120 -22.32 -2.02 -2.57
N ASP A 121 -21.72 -1.29 -1.62
CA ASP A 121 -22.43 -0.52 -0.60
C ASP A 121 -23.04 0.75 -1.21
N LEU A 122 -24.32 0.65 -1.59
CA LEU A 122 -25.09 1.76 -2.17
C LEU A 122 -25.48 2.82 -1.14
N SER A 123 -25.26 2.57 0.16
CA SER A 123 -25.65 3.48 1.23
C SER A 123 -24.52 4.43 1.65
N PHE A 124 -23.26 4.09 1.35
CA PHE A 124 -22.11 4.88 1.77
C PHE A 124 -22.02 6.23 1.04
N THR A 125 -22.08 7.33 1.80
CA THR A 125 -22.20 8.71 1.28
C THR A 125 -20.93 9.53 1.41
N ILE A 126 -20.92 10.72 0.79
CA ILE A 126 -19.84 11.71 0.93
C ILE A 126 -19.67 12.09 2.41
N GLN A 127 -20.76 12.22 3.16
CA GLN A 127 -20.72 12.51 4.59
C GLN A 127 -20.00 11.41 5.36
N ASP A 128 -20.26 10.14 5.04
CA ASP A 128 -19.59 9.01 5.69
C ASP A 128 -18.09 8.98 5.35
N MET A 129 -17.74 9.31 4.11
CA MET A 129 -16.34 9.47 3.71
C MET A 129 -15.63 10.60 4.51
N LEU A 130 -16.34 11.69 4.84
CA LEU A 130 -15.82 12.73 5.73
C LEU A 130 -15.70 12.25 7.18
N LYS A 131 -16.65 11.46 7.69
CA LYS A 131 -16.53 10.85 9.04
C LYS A 131 -15.27 9.98 9.12
N VAL A 132 -14.97 9.22 8.07
CA VAL A 132 -13.70 8.46 7.96
C VAL A 132 -12.50 9.41 7.98
N TYR A 133 -12.52 10.50 7.22
CA TYR A 133 -11.44 11.50 7.20
C TYR A 133 -11.15 12.08 8.59
N TYR A 134 -12.18 12.45 9.36
CA TYR A 134 -12.03 13.00 10.70
C TYR A 134 -11.77 11.95 11.79
N GLY A 135 -11.72 10.65 11.45
CA GLY A 135 -11.55 9.57 12.41
C GLY A 135 -12.80 9.27 13.26
N ASN A 136 -13.97 9.78 12.85
CA ASN A 136 -15.26 9.62 13.52
C ASN A 136 -16.04 8.39 13.00
N SER A 137 -15.41 7.51 12.24
CA SER A 137 -15.99 6.27 11.73
C SER A 137 -14.97 5.13 11.77
N ASP A 138 -15.43 3.95 12.14
CA ASP A 138 -14.69 2.69 12.12
C ASP A 138 -14.98 1.85 10.87
N TYR A 139 -15.71 2.40 9.89
CA TYR A 139 -16.16 1.70 8.68
C TYR A 139 -15.03 0.94 7.97
N ALA A 140 -13.86 1.57 7.88
CA ALA A 140 -12.64 0.96 7.40
C ALA A 140 -11.42 1.68 8.01
N LYS A 141 -10.41 0.88 8.39
CA LYS A 141 -9.11 1.39 8.83
C LYS A 141 -8.01 0.74 8.00
N TYR A 142 -7.06 1.55 7.58
CA TYR A 142 -5.88 1.08 6.88
C TYR A 142 -4.93 0.41 7.86
N ASP A 143 -4.54 -0.82 7.56
CA ASP A 143 -3.52 -1.50 8.33
C ASP A 143 -2.12 -0.96 7.98
N HIS A 144 -1.62 -0.09 8.85
CA HIS A 144 -0.29 0.51 8.70
C HIS A 144 0.85 -0.51 8.86
N SER A 145 0.61 -1.67 9.49
CA SER A 145 1.64 -2.68 9.73
C SER A 145 2.11 -3.36 8.45
N VAL A 146 1.31 -3.31 7.38
CA VAL A 146 1.57 -4.01 6.11
C VAL A 146 2.72 -3.36 5.31
N CYS A 147 3.08 -2.10 5.60
CA CYS A 147 4.12 -1.40 4.85
C CYS A 147 5.51 -1.53 5.50
N GLN A 148 6.18 -2.65 5.22
CA GLN A 148 7.51 -2.97 5.76
C GLN A 148 8.56 -1.86 5.53
N TRP A 149 8.56 -1.20 4.37
CA TRP A 149 9.47 -0.08 4.10
C TRP A 149 9.18 1.11 5.01
N ASN A 150 7.91 1.46 5.22
CA ASN A 150 7.55 2.59 6.08
C ASN A 150 7.93 2.30 7.53
N GLN A 151 7.72 1.06 7.98
CA GLN A 151 8.14 0.63 9.31
C GLN A 151 9.67 0.69 9.43
N PHE A 152 10.41 0.12 8.48
CA PHE A 152 11.87 0.18 8.42
C PHE A 152 12.40 1.62 8.47
N LEU A 153 11.82 2.51 7.67
CA LEU A 153 12.22 3.92 7.61
C LEU A 153 11.91 4.64 8.92
N LYS A 154 10.75 4.37 9.53
CA LYS A 154 10.37 4.94 10.82
C LYS A 154 11.34 4.51 11.91
N ASP A 155 11.63 3.21 12.00
CA ASP A 155 12.54 2.63 12.99
C ASP A 155 13.97 3.16 12.81
N PHE A 156 14.46 3.23 11.57
CA PHE A 156 15.75 3.86 11.28
C PHE A 156 15.78 5.33 11.73
N CYS A 157 14.76 6.12 11.40
CA CYS A 157 14.70 7.54 11.77
C CYS A 157 14.59 7.77 13.28
N SER A 158 14.04 6.80 14.01
CA SER A 158 13.96 6.81 15.48
C SER A 158 15.28 6.44 16.16
N ASP A 159 16.23 5.82 15.46
CA ASP A 159 17.57 5.56 15.99
C ASP A 159 18.39 6.86 16.05
N GLU A 160 18.99 7.14 17.21
CA GLU A 160 19.88 8.29 17.42
C GLU A 160 21.03 8.34 16.40
N ASN A 161 21.55 7.17 16.00
CA ASN A 161 22.64 7.06 15.03
C ASN A 161 22.22 7.53 13.62
N SER A 162 20.92 7.57 13.32
CA SER A 162 20.43 8.18 12.09
C SER A 162 20.80 9.67 12.01
N GLY A 163 21.01 10.33 13.15
CA GLY A 163 21.45 11.71 13.26
C GLY A 163 22.83 11.96 12.64
N ASN A 164 23.67 10.92 12.52
CA ASN A 164 25.03 10.99 11.98
C ASN A 164 25.07 11.06 10.45
N TYR A 165 23.93 10.98 9.77
CA TYR A 165 23.87 10.99 8.31
C TYR A 165 23.21 12.26 7.77
N SER A 166 23.81 12.84 6.73
CA SER A 166 23.30 14.03 6.03
C SER A 166 22.03 13.71 5.23
N ASN A 167 21.99 12.55 4.57
CA ASN A 167 20.84 12.08 3.79
C ASN A 167 20.26 10.78 4.36
N LYS A 168 19.42 10.93 5.40
CA LYS A 168 18.76 9.80 6.08
C LYS A 168 17.98 8.89 5.14
N LEU A 169 17.20 9.46 4.21
CA LEU A 169 16.38 8.69 3.29
C LEU A 169 17.23 7.81 2.36
N LYS A 170 18.36 8.36 1.88
CA LYS A 170 19.27 7.61 1.01
C LYS A 170 19.93 6.45 1.77
N VAL A 171 20.40 6.70 3.00
CA VAL A 171 20.97 5.66 3.87
C VAL A 171 19.95 4.56 4.16
N ALA A 172 18.74 4.93 4.57
CA ALA A 172 17.65 3.97 4.79
C ALA A 172 17.38 3.13 3.53
N SER A 173 17.35 3.76 2.35
CA SER A 173 17.11 3.05 1.09
C SER A 173 18.21 2.03 0.74
N ILE A 174 19.47 2.34 1.08
CA ILE A 174 20.62 1.46 0.87
C ILE A 174 20.52 0.27 1.81
N LEU A 175 20.31 0.50 3.12
CA LEU A 175 20.18 -0.56 4.10
C LEU A 175 18.97 -1.46 3.81
N TRP A 176 17.84 -0.85 3.47
CA TRP A 176 16.64 -1.58 3.03
C TRP A 176 16.90 -2.46 1.83
N LYS A 177 17.69 -2.00 0.85
CA LYS A 177 18.08 -2.80 -0.31
C LYS A 177 18.83 -4.07 0.09
N GLU A 178 19.69 -4.00 1.09
CA GLU A 178 20.43 -5.17 1.57
C GLU A 178 19.53 -6.15 2.32
N VAL A 179 18.66 -5.63 3.19
CA VAL A 179 17.74 -6.45 3.96
C VAL A 179 16.70 -7.14 3.06
N ARG A 180 16.07 -6.38 2.15
CA ARG A 180 15.00 -6.88 1.27
C ARG A 180 15.49 -7.96 0.29
N ASN A 181 16.76 -7.87 -0.13
CA ASN A 181 17.38 -8.83 -1.05
C ASN A 181 17.93 -10.07 -0.31
N SER A 182 17.78 -10.14 1.01
CA SER A 182 18.24 -11.25 1.84
C SER A 182 17.08 -12.05 2.43
N LYS A 183 17.39 -13.23 2.98
CA LYS A 183 16.44 -14.04 3.77
C LYS A 183 16.20 -13.49 5.18
N ASN A 184 16.91 -12.43 5.60
CA ASN A 184 16.75 -11.84 6.93
C ASN A 184 15.38 -11.19 7.10
N GLU A 185 15.01 -10.89 8.35
CA GLU A 185 13.80 -10.14 8.69
C GLU A 185 13.82 -8.74 8.07
N LYS A 186 12.68 -8.29 7.54
CA LYS A 186 12.52 -7.03 6.81
C LYS A 186 12.30 -5.85 7.77
N ILE A 187 13.12 -5.81 8.82
CA ILE A 187 13.09 -4.82 9.90
C ILE A 187 14.43 -4.09 10.00
N TYR A 188 14.40 -2.88 10.54
CA TYR A 188 15.62 -2.17 10.84
C TYR A 188 16.30 -2.78 12.08
N SER A 189 17.63 -2.86 12.06
CA SER A 189 18.42 -3.12 13.26
C SER A 189 19.70 -2.29 13.20
N LYS A 190 20.18 -1.84 14.37
CA LYS A 190 21.41 -1.05 14.49
C LYS A 190 22.64 -1.74 13.90
N ASN A 191 22.67 -3.07 13.91
CA ASN A 191 23.72 -3.88 13.31
C ASN A 191 23.85 -3.68 11.78
N LEU A 192 22.80 -3.19 11.10
CA LEU A 192 22.88 -2.86 9.68
C LEU A 192 23.84 -1.69 9.41
N LEU A 193 23.97 -0.74 10.35
CA LEU A 193 24.86 0.41 10.21
C LEU A 193 26.32 -0.01 10.20
N THR A 194 26.70 -0.95 11.07
CA THR A 194 28.06 -1.48 11.13
C THR A 194 28.33 -2.45 10.00
N LYS A 195 27.39 -3.37 9.73
CA LYS A 195 27.54 -4.39 8.68
C LYS A 195 27.67 -3.80 7.27
N TYR A 196 26.99 -2.69 6.99
CA TYR A 196 27.00 -2.03 5.69
C TYR A 196 27.64 -0.64 5.73
N ALA A 197 28.52 -0.39 6.70
CA ALA A 197 29.21 0.89 6.88
C ALA A 197 29.86 1.39 5.60
N ASP A 198 30.55 0.52 4.86
CA ASP A 198 31.23 0.86 3.60
C ASP A 198 30.29 1.41 2.52
N LYS A 199 29.01 1.00 2.55
CA LYS A 199 27.99 1.42 1.56
C LYS A 199 27.31 2.73 1.93
N ILE A 200 27.45 3.19 3.18
CA ILE A 200 26.76 4.36 3.71
C ILE A 200 27.71 5.47 4.18
N LYS A 201 29.03 5.21 4.20
CA LYS A 201 30.06 6.13 4.69
C LYS A 201 30.05 7.49 3.99
N ASP A 202 29.74 7.53 2.69
CA ASP A 202 29.72 8.77 1.90
C ASP A 202 28.57 9.71 2.31
N TYR A 203 27.67 9.24 3.17
CA TYR A 203 26.55 10.01 3.71
C TYR A 203 26.73 10.39 5.19
N CYS A 204 27.83 9.97 5.82
CA CYS A 204 28.18 10.42 7.17
C CYS A 204 28.42 11.93 7.18
N LYS A 205 28.04 12.57 8.29
CA LYS A 205 28.35 13.98 8.57
C LYS A 205 29.79 14.15 9.05
#